data_AF-A0AA39NBY0-F1
#
_entry.id   AF-A0AA39NBY0-F1
#
_cell.length_a   1.000
_cell.length_b   1.000
_cell.length_c   1.000
_cell.angle_alpha   90.00
_cell.angle_beta   90.00
_cell.angle_gamma   90.00
#
_symmetry.space_group_name_H-M   'P 1'
#
loop_
_entity.id
_entity.type
_entity.pdbx_description
1 polymer ?
#
loop_
_entity_poly.entity_id
_entity_poly.type
_entity_poly.pdbx_seq_one_letter_code
_entity_poly.pdbx_strand_id
1 'polypeptide(L)'
;MYSLPCQLRSSLLRTPHRIWPRSTFPRPRDFCTRKIPEWQTEFMTKYPSLFTDSEMQKWGLQCGRGWEGLIREICNELKGKNVVFTQIKGKYGKLRIYVSKADQETRRYLEEMEEISGKVCENCGRTGNMAVSNGWLFATCEECAK
;
A
#
# COMPACT_ATOMS: atom_id res chain seq x y z
N MET A 1 10.74 -61.96 -11.72
CA MET A 1 11.45 -62.17 -10.44
C MET A 1 12.54 -61.11 -10.35
N TYR A 2 12.53 -60.03 -9.58
CA TYR A 2 11.64 -59.47 -8.56
C TYR A 2 11.92 -57.93 -8.58
N SER A 3 10.87 -57.12 -8.71
CA SER A 3 10.36 -56.21 -7.65
C SER A 3 11.17 -54.91 -7.44
N LEU A 4 10.56 -53.79 -7.85
CA LEU A 4 10.87 -52.43 -7.37
C LEU A 4 10.66 -52.32 -5.85
N PRO A 5 11.44 -51.47 -5.16
CA PRO A 5 10.95 -50.79 -3.97
C PRO A 5 10.82 -49.29 -4.23
N CYS A 6 9.56 -48.85 -4.21
CA CYS A 6 9.15 -47.54 -3.72
C CYS A 6 9.63 -47.39 -2.28
N GLN A 7 10.29 -46.29 -1.89
CA GLN A 7 10.12 -45.63 -0.58
C GLN A 7 10.59 -44.17 -0.64
N LEU A 8 9.59 -43.30 -0.53
CA LEU A 8 9.63 -41.94 -0.02
C LEU A 8 10.63 -41.77 1.14
N ARG A 9 11.44 -40.71 1.08
CA ARG A 9 11.83 -39.96 2.28
C ARG A 9 11.77 -38.47 2.00
N SER A 10 10.59 -37.93 2.28
CA SER A 10 10.35 -36.57 2.73
C SER A 10 11.44 -36.15 3.72
N SER A 11 12.33 -35.27 3.28
CA SER A 11 13.20 -34.53 4.18
C SER A 11 12.36 -33.43 4.84
N LEU A 12 11.96 -33.72 6.07
CA LEU A 12 11.37 -32.81 7.04
C LEU A 12 12.20 -31.52 7.14
N LEU A 13 11.79 -30.49 6.41
CA LEU A 13 11.95 -29.13 6.88
C LEU A 13 10.59 -28.73 7.44
N ARG A 14 10.42 -28.91 8.74
CA ARG A 14 9.40 -28.19 9.52
C ARG A 14 9.73 -26.71 9.35
N THR A 15 9.12 -26.07 8.36
CA THR A 15 9.00 -24.62 8.35
C THR A 15 8.24 -24.26 9.62
N PRO A 16 8.78 -23.40 10.49
CA PRO A 16 8.03 -22.97 11.64
C PRO A 16 6.77 -22.27 11.11
N HIS A 17 5.59 -22.69 11.58
CA HIS A 17 4.39 -21.86 11.53
C HIS A 17 4.69 -20.59 12.34
N ARG A 18 5.41 -19.65 11.73
CA ARG A 18 5.63 -18.33 12.28
C ARG A 18 4.35 -17.56 12.00
N ILE A 19 3.48 -17.64 12.98
CA ILE A 19 2.50 -16.62 13.31
C ILE A 19 3.21 -15.29 13.09
N TRP A 20 2.82 -14.59 12.03
CA TRP A 20 3.24 -13.23 11.78
C TRP A 20 3.04 -12.43 13.08
N PRO A 21 4.03 -11.64 13.55
CA PRO A 21 3.76 -10.69 14.60
C PRO A 21 2.62 -9.82 14.10
N ARG A 22 1.56 -9.79 14.91
CA ARG A 22 0.30 -9.07 14.69
C ARG A 22 0.62 -7.78 13.94
N SER A 23 0.23 -7.74 12.66
CA SER A 23 0.47 -6.58 11.81
C SER A 23 0.10 -5.32 12.57
N THR A 24 0.94 -4.29 12.49
CA THR A 24 0.60 -2.95 12.96
C THR A 24 -0.60 -2.37 12.21
N PHE A 25 -1.11 -3.07 11.18
CA PHE A 25 -2.41 -2.85 10.57
C PHE A 25 -3.51 -3.23 11.55
N PRO A 26 -4.21 -2.25 12.14
CA PRO A 26 -5.25 -2.56 13.09
C PRO A 26 -6.44 -3.14 12.31
N ARG A 27 -7.06 -4.18 12.89
CA ARG A 27 -8.06 -5.01 12.22
C ARG A 27 -9.24 -4.15 11.72
N PRO A 28 -10.01 -4.62 10.72
CA PRO A 28 -11.13 -3.87 10.14
C PRO A 28 -12.18 -3.36 11.16
N ARG A 29 -12.22 -3.94 12.37
CA ARG A 29 -13.13 -3.56 13.46
C ARG A 29 -12.67 -2.38 14.32
N ASP A 30 -11.47 -1.86 14.12
CA ASP A 30 -10.91 -0.76 14.94
C ASP A 30 -10.92 0.59 14.20
N PHE A 31 -11.79 0.76 13.20
CA PHE A 31 -11.74 1.90 12.27
C PHE A 31 -12.45 3.18 12.74
N CYS A 32 -13.31 3.13 13.77
CA CYS A 32 -14.21 4.24 14.10
C CYS A 32 -13.64 5.34 15.02
N THR A 33 -12.43 5.19 15.59
CA THR A 33 -11.87 6.19 16.53
C THR A 33 -10.36 6.43 16.37
N ARG A 34 -9.76 6.09 15.24
CA ARG A 34 -8.32 6.32 15.04
C ARG A 34 -8.05 7.80 14.79
N LYS A 35 -7.20 8.39 15.64
CA LYS A 35 -6.52 9.64 15.31
C LYS A 35 -5.68 9.42 14.05
N ILE A 36 -5.77 10.34 13.10
CA ILE A 36 -4.94 10.36 11.91
C ILE A 36 -3.48 10.53 12.38
N PRO A 37 -2.54 9.70 11.90
CA PRO A 37 -1.15 9.78 12.33
C PRO A 37 -0.49 11.09 11.85
N GLU A 38 0.47 11.61 12.61
CA GLU A 38 1.05 12.94 12.39
C GLU A 38 1.66 13.14 10.99
N TRP A 39 2.26 12.09 10.44
CA TRP A 39 2.85 12.15 9.08
C TRP A 39 1.78 12.37 7.99
N GLN A 40 0.54 11.93 8.19
CA GLN A 40 -0.56 12.18 7.25
C GLN A 40 -1.07 13.62 7.37
N THR A 41 -1.13 14.17 8.59
CA THR A 41 -1.54 15.56 8.80
C THR A 41 -0.58 16.55 8.14
N GLU A 42 0.72 16.22 8.03
CA GLU A 42 1.69 17.05 7.30
C GLU A 42 1.24 17.34 5.86
N PHE A 43 0.72 16.34 5.15
CA PHE A 43 0.24 16.52 3.78
C PHE A 43 -0.97 17.45 3.70
N MET A 44 -1.92 17.31 4.62
CA MET A 44 -3.12 18.13 4.66
C MET A 44 -2.76 19.60 4.94
N THR A 45 -1.79 19.85 5.82
CA THR A 45 -1.29 21.20 6.10
C THR A 45 -0.51 21.79 4.93
N LYS A 46 0.32 20.98 4.25
CA LYS A 46 1.19 21.44 3.18
C LYS A 46 0.47 21.64 1.83
N TYR A 47 -0.57 20.86 1.55
CA TYR A 47 -1.31 20.86 0.28
C TYR A 47 -2.83 21.01 0.48
N PRO A 48 -3.31 22.09 1.12
CA PRO A 48 -4.73 22.22 1.49
C PRO A 48 -5.68 22.18 0.28
N SER A 49 -5.24 22.65 -0.90
CA SER A 49 -6.04 22.64 -2.12
C SER A 49 -6.32 21.23 -2.66
N LEU A 50 -5.41 20.28 -2.43
CA LEU A 50 -5.57 18.89 -2.88
C LEU A 50 -6.45 18.08 -1.92
N PHE A 51 -6.41 18.40 -0.62
CA PHE A 51 -7.15 17.71 0.44
C PHE A 51 -8.40 18.47 0.87
N THR A 52 -9.18 19.01 -0.07
CA THR A 52 -10.42 19.74 0.25
C THR A 52 -11.61 18.81 0.59
N ASP A 53 -11.57 17.56 0.13
CA ASP A 53 -12.66 16.61 0.33
C ASP A 53 -12.82 16.20 1.81
N SER A 54 -14.05 16.24 2.32
CA SER A 54 -14.35 15.98 3.73
C SER A 54 -14.26 14.49 4.10
N GLU A 55 -14.55 13.58 3.17
CA GLU A 55 -14.39 12.15 3.40
C GLU A 55 -12.91 11.78 3.46
N MET A 56 -12.10 12.36 2.56
CA MET A 56 -10.65 12.18 2.56
C MET A 56 -10.03 12.66 3.87
N GLN A 57 -10.43 13.84 4.37
CA GLN A 57 -9.96 14.35 5.67
C GLN A 57 -10.45 13.49 6.85
N LYS A 58 -11.65 12.93 6.77
CA LYS A 58 -12.22 12.09 7.84
C LYS A 58 -11.52 10.75 7.97
N TRP A 59 -11.26 10.08 6.85
CA TRP A 59 -10.70 8.73 6.84
C TRP A 59 -9.17 8.71 6.76
N GLY A 60 -8.56 9.79 6.28
CA GLY A 60 -7.12 9.87 6.04
C GLY A 60 -6.65 8.92 4.95
N LEU A 61 -5.34 8.68 4.93
CA LEU A 61 -4.71 7.78 3.96
C LEU A 61 -4.84 6.34 4.45
N GLN A 62 -5.41 5.49 3.59
CA GLN A 62 -5.62 4.07 3.85
C GLN A 62 -4.52 3.23 3.21
N CYS A 63 -3.27 3.63 3.45
CA CYS A 63 -2.08 2.96 2.94
C CYS A 63 -0.93 3.06 3.94
N GLY A 64 0.07 2.20 3.79
CA GLY A 64 1.27 2.21 4.62
C GLY A 64 2.20 3.41 4.36
N ARG A 65 3.08 3.67 5.34
CA ARG A 65 4.02 4.79 5.33
C ARG A 65 5.10 4.67 4.24
N GLY A 66 5.39 3.46 3.75
CA GLY A 66 6.39 3.25 2.71
C GLY A 66 6.09 3.99 1.41
N TRP A 67 4.81 4.27 1.13
CA TRP A 67 4.41 5.06 -0.05
C TRP A 67 4.37 6.57 0.19
N GLU A 68 4.77 7.06 1.37
CA GLU A 68 4.83 8.48 1.69
C GLU A 68 5.62 9.29 0.65
N GLY A 69 6.76 8.74 0.18
CA GLY A 69 7.58 9.38 -0.85
C GLY A 69 6.84 9.55 -2.18
N LEU A 70 6.16 8.50 -2.65
CA LEU A 70 5.36 8.54 -3.89
C LEU A 70 4.21 9.54 -3.77
N ILE A 71 3.50 9.53 -2.65
CA ILE A 71 2.39 10.47 -2.41
C ILE A 71 2.91 11.91 -2.39
N ARG A 72 4.09 12.16 -1.82
CA ARG A 72 4.73 13.48 -1.79
C ARG A 72 5.10 13.97 -3.19
N GLU A 73 5.61 13.08 -4.03
CA GLU A 73 5.91 13.36 -5.43
C GLU A 73 4.64 13.71 -6.21
N ILE A 74 3.58 12.92 -6.05
CA ILE A 74 2.27 13.18 -6.65
C ILE A 74 1.70 14.53 -6.20
N CYS A 75 1.75 14.83 -4.90
CA CYS A 75 1.30 16.11 -4.37
C CYS A 75 2.09 17.30 -4.93
N ASN A 76 3.39 17.13 -5.16
CA ASN A 76 4.22 18.18 -5.77
C ASN A 76 3.85 18.41 -7.24
N GLU A 77 3.67 17.35 -8.02
CA GLU A 77 3.30 17.44 -9.43
C GLU A 77 1.89 18.03 -9.63
N LEU A 78 0.96 17.71 -8.75
CA LEU A 78 -0.42 18.21 -8.83
C LEU A 78 -0.60 19.58 -8.16
N LYS A 79 0.44 20.13 -7.52
CA LYS A 79 0.37 21.42 -6.85
C LYS A 79 0.01 22.52 -7.85
N GLY A 80 -1.10 23.21 -7.60
CA GLY A 80 -1.60 24.29 -8.47
C GLY A 80 -2.55 23.83 -9.58
N LYS A 81 -2.73 22.51 -9.77
CA LYS A 81 -3.78 21.97 -10.65
C LYS A 81 -5.13 21.98 -9.90
N ASN A 82 -6.25 22.10 -10.63
CA ASN A 82 -7.60 22.07 -10.05
C ASN A 82 -8.06 20.61 -9.81
N VAL A 83 -7.33 19.92 -8.92
CA VAL A 83 -7.54 18.50 -8.62
C VAL A 83 -7.78 18.35 -7.13
N VAL A 84 -8.75 17.51 -6.75
CA VAL A 84 -9.04 17.23 -5.34
C VAL A 84 -9.03 15.72 -5.12
N PHE A 85 -8.24 15.25 -4.15
CA PHE A 85 -8.21 13.85 -3.73
C PHE A 85 -9.50 13.50 -3.00
N THR A 86 -10.20 12.46 -3.46
CA THR A 86 -11.37 11.91 -2.76
C THR A 86 -11.01 10.69 -1.94
N GLN A 87 -10.02 9.90 -2.36
CA GLN A 87 -9.57 8.74 -1.60
C GLN A 87 -8.16 8.31 -2.00
N ILE A 88 -7.31 8.01 -1.02
CA ILE A 88 -5.99 7.39 -1.21
C ILE A 88 -5.96 6.07 -0.44
N LYS A 89 -5.80 4.96 -1.15
CA LYS A 89 -5.81 3.62 -0.53
C LYS A 89 -4.93 2.61 -1.24
N GLY A 90 -4.53 1.56 -0.53
CA GLY A 90 -4.00 0.34 -1.13
C GLY A 90 -5.09 -0.47 -1.83
N LYS A 91 -4.85 -0.91 -3.06
CA LYS A 91 -5.72 -1.83 -3.81
C LYS A 91 -4.88 -2.76 -4.69
N TYR A 92 -5.13 -4.08 -4.58
CA TYR A 92 -4.37 -5.12 -5.31
C TYR A 92 -2.84 -5.00 -5.18
N GLY A 93 -2.38 -4.55 -4.02
CA GLY A 93 -0.97 -4.31 -3.73
C GLY A 93 -0.34 -3.11 -4.41
N LYS A 94 -1.15 -2.19 -4.93
CA LYS A 94 -0.73 -0.91 -5.50
C LYS A 94 -1.44 0.26 -4.82
N LEU A 95 -0.88 1.45 -4.95
CA LEU A 95 -1.44 2.71 -4.52
C LEU A 95 -2.52 3.15 -5.52
N ARG A 96 -3.76 3.29 -5.05
CA ARG A 96 -4.87 3.82 -5.84
C ARG A 96 -5.30 5.17 -5.31
N ILE A 97 -5.26 6.18 -6.17
CA ILE A 97 -5.68 7.55 -5.86
C ILE A 97 -6.92 7.89 -6.69
N TYR A 98 -8.01 8.22 -6.00
CA TYR A 98 -9.21 8.76 -6.60
C TYR A 98 -9.18 10.28 -6.52
N VAL A 99 -9.50 10.92 -7.63
CA VAL A 99 -9.51 12.37 -7.80
C VAL A 99 -10.82 12.84 -8.40
N SER A 100 -11.28 14.00 -7.97
CA SER A 100 -12.28 14.79 -8.67
C SER A 100 -11.61 15.89 -9.50
N LYS A 101 -12.28 16.34 -10.56
CA LYS A 101 -11.86 17.46 -11.43
C LYS A 101 -10.53 17.29 -12.19
N ALA A 102 -9.94 16.08 -12.20
CA ALA A 102 -8.76 15.80 -12.98
C ALA A 102 -9.02 15.84 -14.49
N ASP A 103 -8.02 16.29 -15.25
CA ASP A 103 -7.92 16.18 -16.71
C ASP A 103 -7.35 14.81 -17.12
N GLN A 104 -7.20 14.55 -18.42
CA GLN A 104 -6.73 13.24 -18.90
C GLN A 104 -5.24 13.01 -18.62
N GLU A 105 -4.41 14.05 -18.68
CA GLU A 105 -2.97 13.97 -18.42
C GLU A 105 -2.72 13.61 -16.95
N THR A 106 -3.41 14.29 -16.03
CA THR A 106 -3.37 13.95 -14.60
C THR A 106 -3.77 12.51 -14.33
N ARG A 107 -4.82 11.99 -15.01
CA ARG A 107 -5.22 10.58 -14.84
C ARG A 107 -4.14 9.60 -15.29
N ARG A 108 -3.51 9.85 -16.44
CA ARG A 108 -2.42 9.02 -16.96
C ARG A 108 -1.21 9.02 -16.02
N TYR A 109 -0.86 10.19 -15.50
CA TYR A 109 0.21 10.31 -14.51
C TYR A 109 -0.08 9.51 -13.23
N LEU A 110 -1.33 9.56 -12.73
CA LEU A 110 -1.73 8.77 -11.57
C LEU A 110 -1.71 7.25 -11.84
N GLU A 111 -2.07 6.82 -13.06
CA GLU A 111 -1.98 5.43 -13.49
C GLU A 111 -0.52 4.94 -13.53
N GLU A 112 0.41 5.76 -14.01
CA GLU A 112 1.83 5.46 -13.99
C GLU A 112 2.36 5.32 -12.55
N MET A 113 1.98 6.24 -11.68
CA MET A 113 2.36 6.20 -10.26
C MET A 113 1.78 4.98 -9.52
N GLU A 114 0.57 4.54 -9.89
CA GLU A 114 -0.01 3.28 -9.41
C GLU A 114 0.87 2.08 -9.83
N GLU A 115 1.35 2.02 -11.06
CA GLU A 115 2.25 0.96 -11.52
C GLU A 115 3.60 0.99 -10.80
N ILE A 116 4.17 2.18 -10.57
CA ILE A 116 5.42 2.36 -9.82
C ILE A 116 5.27 1.86 -8.39
N SER A 117 4.14 2.16 -7.74
CA SER A 117 3.88 1.76 -6.35
C SER A 117 3.90 0.24 -6.16
N GLY A 118 3.57 -0.55 -7.18
CA GLY A 118 3.66 -2.01 -7.15
C GLY A 118 5.09 -2.54 -7.01
N LYS A 119 6.10 -1.68 -7.23
CA LYS A 119 7.53 -1.97 -7.09
C LYS A 119 8.15 -1.30 -5.85
N VAL A 120 7.34 -0.72 -4.97
CA VAL A 120 7.77 -0.04 -3.75
C VAL A 120 7.09 -0.67 -2.55
N CYS A 121 7.87 -1.08 -1.55
CA CYS A 121 7.34 -1.67 -0.33
C CYS A 121 6.41 -0.70 0.41
N GLU A 122 5.15 -1.09 0.62
CA GLU A 122 4.14 -0.28 1.30
C GLU A 122 4.53 0.04 2.76
N ASN A 123 5.36 -0.80 3.39
CA ASN A 123 5.75 -0.63 4.78
C ASN A 123 6.96 0.30 4.97
N CYS A 124 8.00 0.15 4.15
CA CYS A 124 9.29 0.83 4.36
C CYS A 124 9.75 1.74 3.21
N GLY A 125 9.13 1.68 2.03
CA GLY A 125 9.45 2.51 0.87
C GLY A 125 10.68 2.07 0.06
N ARG A 126 11.35 0.98 0.44
CA ARG A 126 12.41 0.37 -0.39
C ARG A 126 11.83 -0.30 -1.63
N THR A 127 12.68 -0.55 -2.62
CA THR A 127 12.33 -1.38 -3.78
C THR A 127 11.79 -2.73 -3.30
N GLY A 128 10.64 -3.09 -3.86
CA GLY A 128 9.92 -4.31 -3.53
C GLY A 128 9.28 -4.91 -4.77
N ASN A 129 8.60 -6.03 -4.57
CA ASN A 129 7.82 -6.69 -5.60
C ASN A 129 6.42 -6.99 -5.06
N MET A 130 5.48 -7.25 -5.96
CA MET A 130 4.17 -7.77 -5.57
C MET A 130 4.34 -9.17 -4.99
N ALA A 131 3.76 -9.38 -3.81
CA ALA A 131 3.70 -10.66 -3.12
C ALA A 131 2.27 -11.00 -2.73
N VAL A 132 2.03 -12.28 -2.47
CA VAL A 132 0.74 -12.79 -1.98
C VAL A 132 0.96 -13.37 -0.59
N SER A 133 0.13 -12.98 0.38
CA SER A 133 0.06 -13.61 1.70
C SER A 133 -1.40 -13.72 2.10
N ASN A 134 -1.81 -14.92 2.51
CA ASN A 134 -3.19 -15.24 2.90
C ASN A 134 -4.25 -14.79 1.87
N GLY A 135 -3.92 -14.88 0.57
CA GLY A 135 -4.81 -14.48 -0.52
C GLY A 135 -4.87 -12.96 -0.80
N TRP A 136 -4.07 -12.15 -0.12
CA TRP A 136 -4.00 -10.70 -0.34
C TRP A 136 -2.73 -10.31 -1.10
N LEU A 137 -2.87 -9.43 -2.07
CA LEU A 137 -1.77 -8.81 -2.82
C LEU A 137 -1.25 -7.57 -2.11
N PHE A 138 0.06 -7.42 -1.99
CA PHE A 138 0.74 -6.25 -1.45
C PHE A 138 2.12 -6.08 -2.09
N ALA A 139 2.59 -4.83 -2.20
CA ALA A 139 3.97 -4.54 -2.59
C ALA A 139 4.86 -4.55 -1.35
N THR A 140 5.86 -5.43 -1.32
CA THR A 140 6.80 -5.54 -0.19
C THR A 140 8.23 -5.84 -0.64
N CYS A 141 9.19 -5.48 0.20
CA CYS A 141 10.58 -5.91 0.05
C CYS A 141 10.81 -7.23 0.81
N GLU A 142 11.88 -7.94 0.48
CA GLU A 142 12.23 -9.22 1.12
C GLU A 142 12.35 -9.10 2.64
N GLU A 143 12.83 -7.96 3.15
CA GLU A 143 12.98 -7.74 4.59
C GLU A 143 11.65 -7.59 5.31
N CYS A 144 10.68 -6.90 4.70
CA CYS A 144 9.33 -6.75 5.25
C CYS A 144 8.42 -7.95 4.95
N ALA A 145 8.84 -8.89 4.11
CA ALA A 145 8.10 -10.12 3.82
C ALA A 145 8.39 -11.27 4.81
N LYS A 146 9.45 -11.15 5.61
CA LYS A 146 9.95 -12.17 6.55
C LYS A 146 9.09 -12.32 7.81
#